data_AF-A0A645HB27-F1
#
_entry.id   AF-A0A645HB27-F1
#
_cell.length_a   1.000
_cell.length_b   1.000
_cell.length_c   1.000
_cell.angle_alpha   90.00
_cell.angle_beta   90.00
_cell.angle_gamma   90.00
#
_symmetry.space_group_name_H-M   'P 1'
#
loop_
_entity.id
_entity.type
_entity.pdbx_description
1 polymer ?
#
loop_
_entity_poly.entity_id
_entity_poly.type
_entity_poly.pdbx_seq_one_letter_code
_entity_poly.pdbx_strand_id
1 'polypeptide(L)'
;MEPDAHRFLPEDKMEKLLKEYEHPIVTEVGEKAKEVGGHGGMDFIMDYRLIYCLRNGLPLDQDVYDAAEWSSIVQLSRISVENGSIPVKIPDFTRGAWNKIKGVTYYKK
;
A
#
# COMPACT_ATOMS: atom_id res chain seq x y z
N MET A 1 16.92 -9.38 25.86
CA MET A 1 17.71 -9.51 24.61
C MET A 1 16.98 -10.51 23.75
N GLU A 2 16.55 -10.12 22.55
CA GLU A 2 15.95 -11.07 21.60
C GLU A 2 17.04 -12.03 21.10
N PRO A 3 16.91 -13.34 21.32
CA PRO A 3 17.98 -14.30 21.04
C PRO A 3 18.26 -14.51 19.54
N ASP A 4 17.42 -14.00 18.63
CA ASP A 4 17.44 -14.34 17.21
C ASP A 4 17.54 -13.12 16.25
N ALA A 5 17.98 -11.95 16.71
CA ALA A 5 17.92 -10.69 15.96
C ALA A 5 18.68 -10.63 14.61
N HIS A 6 19.52 -11.61 14.30
CA HIS A 6 20.31 -11.67 13.04
C HIS A 6 19.99 -12.88 12.17
N ARG A 7 18.80 -13.46 12.31
CA ARG A 7 18.34 -14.62 11.51
C ARG A 7 16.92 -14.38 11.00
N PHE A 8 16.59 -14.99 9.87
CA PHE A 8 15.20 -15.08 9.43
C PHE A 8 14.38 -15.89 10.45
N LEU A 9 13.09 -15.55 10.56
CA LEU A 9 12.17 -16.37 11.34
C LEU A 9 12.10 -17.79 10.75
N PRO A 10 12.11 -18.84 11.59
CA PRO A 10 11.72 -20.18 11.18
C PRO A 10 10.39 -20.16 10.43
N GLU A 11 10.26 -21.01 9.41
CA GLU A 11 9.11 -21.04 8.49
C GLU A 11 7.77 -21.20 9.24
N ASP A 12 7.71 -22.11 10.21
CA ASP A 12 6.52 -22.34 11.06
C ASP A 12 6.10 -21.08 11.84
N LYS A 13 7.07 -20.32 12.34
CA LYS A 13 6.81 -19.06 13.04
C LYS A 13 6.38 -17.95 12.07
N MET A 14 6.99 -17.90 10.88
CA MET A 14 6.61 -16.95 9.83
C MET A 14 5.19 -17.20 9.34
N GLU A 15 4.83 -18.45 9.04
CA GLU A 15 3.48 -18.84 8.63
C GLU A 15 2.43 -18.48 9.68
N LYS A 16 2.73 -18.77 10.95
CA LYS A 16 1.85 -18.40 12.06
C LYS A 16 1.64 -16.89 12.12
N LEU A 17 2.70 -16.10 11.96
CA LEU A 17 2.64 -14.64 11.97
C LEU A 17 1.82 -14.11 10.79
N LEU A 18 2.10 -14.58 9.58
CA LEU A 18 1.39 -14.15 8.37
C LEU A 18 -0.10 -14.48 8.46
N LYS A 19 -0.46 -15.64 9.03
CA LYS A 19 -1.85 -16.05 9.24
C LYS A 19 -2.54 -15.24 10.34
N GLU A 20 -1.84 -14.96 11.45
CA GLU A 20 -2.38 -14.18 12.57
C GLU A 20 -2.71 -12.75 12.18
N TYR A 21 -1.87 -12.13 11.34
CA TYR A 21 -2.01 -10.74 10.88
C TYR A 21 -2.51 -10.63 9.44
N GLU A 22 -3.14 -11.67 8.91
CA GLU A 22 -3.68 -11.64 7.55
C GLU A 22 -4.75 -10.56 7.42
N HIS A 23 -4.62 -9.72 6.40
CA HIS A 23 -5.53 -8.61 6.20
C HIS A 23 -6.94 -9.12 5.83
N PRO A 24 -8.05 -8.58 6.38
CA PRO A 24 -9.40 -9.08 6.12
C PRO A 24 -9.84 -9.09 4.65
N ILE A 25 -9.23 -8.27 3.78
CA ILE A 25 -9.46 -8.34 2.32
C ILE A 25 -8.80 -9.60 1.73
N VAL A 26 -7.60 -9.94 2.19
CA VAL A 26 -6.87 -11.13 1.73
C VAL A 26 -7.61 -12.40 2.17
N THR A 27 -8.14 -12.44 3.39
CA THR A 27 -8.98 -13.57 3.81
C THR A 27 -10.26 -13.72 2.98
N GLU A 28 -10.81 -12.62 2.46
CA GLU A 28 -12.05 -12.63 1.65
C GLU A 28 -11.82 -13.10 0.21
N VAL A 29 -10.75 -12.64 -0.45
CA VAL A 29 -10.52 -12.88 -1.88
C VAL A 29 -9.17 -13.49 -2.23
N GLY A 30 -8.32 -13.79 -1.25
CA GLY A 30 -6.93 -14.19 -1.45
C GLY A 30 -6.74 -15.52 -2.16
N GLU A 31 -7.62 -16.51 -1.92
CA GLU A 31 -7.59 -17.77 -2.68
C GLU A 31 -7.89 -17.52 -4.17
N LYS A 32 -8.92 -16.69 -4.44
CA LYS A 32 -9.26 -16.34 -5.83
C LYS A 32 -8.15 -15.52 -6.49
N ALA A 33 -7.54 -14.62 -5.73
CA ALA A 33 -6.41 -13.81 -6.17
C ALA A 33 -5.23 -14.68 -6.60
N LYS A 34 -4.90 -15.72 -5.81
CA LYS A 34 -3.84 -16.68 -6.15
C LYS A 34 -4.18 -17.50 -7.40
N GLU A 35 -5.43 -17.90 -7.56
CA GLU A 35 -5.90 -18.66 -8.74
C GLU A 35 -5.79 -17.82 -10.03
N VAL A 36 -6.22 -16.56 -9.99
CA VAL A 36 -6.17 -15.65 -11.16
C VAL A 36 -4.73 -15.24 -11.46
N GLY A 37 -3.90 -15.06 -10.43
CA GLY A 37 -2.50 -14.68 -10.56
C GLY A 37 -2.30 -13.15 -10.72
N GLY A 38 -1.13 -12.78 -11.27
CA GLY A 38 -0.64 -11.40 -11.29
C GLY A 38 0.18 -11.08 -10.03
N HIS A 39 1.51 -11.15 -10.15
CA HIS A 39 2.47 -10.97 -9.05
C HIS A 39 2.11 -11.69 -7.73
N GLY A 40 1.67 -12.95 -7.82
CA GLY A 40 1.25 -13.74 -6.65
C GLY A 40 -0.17 -13.48 -6.15
N GLY A 41 -0.97 -12.72 -6.91
CA GLY A 41 -2.38 -12.41 -6.67
C GLY A 41 -2.64 -10.95 -6.25
N MET A 42 -1.61 -10.16 -5.99
CA MET A 42 -1.80 -8.77 -5.55
C MET A 42 -2.47 -7.89 -6.61
N ASP A 43 -2.19 -8.14 -7.90
CA ASP A 43 -2.79 -7.39 -9.01
C ASP A 43 -4.32 -7.59 -9.04
N PHE A 44 -4.76 -8.83 -8.83
CA PHE A 44 -6.19 -9.13 -8.74
C PHE A 44 -6.84 -8.40 -7.57
N ILE A 45 -6.20 -8.36 -6.40
CA ILE A 45 -6.75 -7.67 -5.22
C ILE A 45 -6.87 -6.16 -5.49
N MET A 46 -5.87 -5.57 -6.15
CA MET A 46 -5.88 -4.16 -6.55
C MET A 46 -7.07 -3.85 -7.47
N ASP A 47 -7.23 -4.62 -8.56
CA ASP A 47 -8.33 -4.41 -9.51
C ASP A 47 -9.69 -4.71 -8.86
N TYR A 48 -9.78 -5.76 -8.05
CA TYR A 48 -10.98 -6.11 -7.28
C TYR A 48 -11.43 -4.93 -6.41
N ARG A 49 -10.52 -4.33 -5.64
CA ARG A 49 -10.83 -3.21 -4.75
C ARG A 49 -11.23 -1.96 -5.51
N LEU A 50 -10.52 -1.63 -6.60
CA LEU A 50 -10.89 -0.53 -7.48
C LEU A 50 -12.33 -0.69 -7.99
N ILE A 51 -12.65 -1.85 -8.57
CA ILE A 51 -13.99 -2.13 -9.10
C ILE A 51 -15.04 -2.18 -7.99
N TYR A 52 -14.71 -2.75 -6.83
CA TYR A 52 -15.62 -2.80 -5.68
C TYR A 52 -16.02 -1.40 -5.22
N CYS A 53 -15.06 -0.48 -5.06
CA CYS A 53 -15.36 0.88 -4.65
C CYS A 53 -16.22 1.61 -5.69
N LEU A 54 -15.88 1.48 -6.98
CA LEU A 54 -16.65 2.09 -8.07
C LEU A 54 -18.10 1.57 -8.13
N ARG A 55 -18.31 0.27 -7.99
CA ARG A 55 -19.66 -0.34 -8.01
C ARG A 55 -20.53 0.06 -6.82
N ASN A 56 -19.91 0.40 -5.68
CA ASN A 56 -20.62 0.71 -4.44
C ASN A 56 -20.64 2.20 -4.10
N GLY A 57 -20.04 3.07 -4.93
CA GLY A 57 -19.96 4.51 -4.66
C GLY A 57 -19.12 4.84 -3.42
N LEU A 58 -18.09 4.04 -3.15
CA LEU A 58 -17.16 4.22 -2.02
C LEU A 58 -15.93 5.01 -2.47
N PRO A 59 -15.25 5.73 -1.55
CA PRO A 59 -13.94 6.29 -1.85
C PRO A 59 -12.94 5.17 -2.21
N LEU A 60 -11.97 5.51 -3.07
CA LEU A 60 -10.90 4.59 -3.43
C LEU A 60 -9.95 4.40 -2.25
N ASP A 61 -9.31 3.22 -2.18
CA ASP A 61 -8.31 2.94 -1.13
C ASP A 61 -7.04 3.79 -1.29
N GLN A 62 -6.79 4.29 -2.51
CA GLN A 62 -5.73 5.24 -2.87
C GLN A 62 -6.34 6.28 -3.80
N ASP A 63 -6.20 7.57 -3.46
CA ASP A 63 -6.78 8.66 -4.23
C ASP A 63 -5.76 9.37 -5.14
N VAL A 64 -6.23 10.41 -5.84
CA VAL A 64 -5.41 11.16 -6.79
C VAL A 64 -4.24 11.90 -6.12
N TYR A 65 -4.39 12.28 -4.85
CA TYR A 65 -3.36 12.99 -4.11
C TYR A 65 -2.25 12.03 -3.66
N ASP A 66 -2.63 10.82 -3.23
CA ASP A 66 -1.66 9.74 -2.95
C ASP A 66 -0.83 9.44 -4.21
N ALA A 67 -1.51 9.24 -5.34
CA ALA A 67 -0.85 8.96 -6.61
C ALA A 67 0.09 10.09 -7.05
N ALA A 68 -0.33 11.36 -6.89
CA ALA A 68 0.50 12.52 -7.24
C ALA A 68 1.72 12.64 -6.33
N GLU A 69 1.54 12.44 -5.01
CA GLU A 69 2.62 12.49 -4.04
C GLU A 69 3.69 11.43 -4.34
N TRP A 70 3.29 10.16 -4.51
CA TRP A 70 4.23 9.08 -4.79
C TRP A 70 4.92 9.24 -6.14
N SER A 71 4.17 9.62 -7.17
CA SER A 71 4.71 9.83 -8.52
C SER A 71 5.70 11.00 -8.57
N SER A 72 5.51 12.03 -7.73
CA SER A 72 6.39 13.20 -7.70
C SER A 72 7.83 12.85 -7.35
N ILE A 73 8.05 11.76 -6.59
CA ILE A 73 9.37 11.31 -6.14
C ILE A 73 10.32 11.06 -7.32
N VAL A 74 9.82 10.58 -8.47
CA VAL A 74 10.64 10.32 -9.67
C VAL A 74 11.37 11.59 -10.12
N GLN A 75 10.65 12.70 -10.25
CA GLN A 75 11.25 13.96 -10.70
C GLN A 75 12.03 14.66 -9.58
N LEU A 76 11.52 14.63 -8.35
CA LEU A 76 12.17 15.32 -7.22
C LEU A 76 13.50 14.65 -6.83
N SER A 77 13.57 13.31 -6.89
CA SER A 77 14.83 12.57 -6.65
C SER A 77 15.87 12.88 -7.71
N ARG A 78 15.47 13.00 -8.98
CA ARG A 78 16.36 13.45 -10.06
C ARG A 78 16.92 14.85 -9.77
N ILE A 79 16.05 15.81 -9.43
CA ILE A 79 16.48 17.17 -9.08
C ILE A 79 17.46 17.15 -7.90
N SER A 80 17.19 16.33 -6.87
CA SER A 80 18.08 16.19 -5.72
C SER A 80 19.48 15.74 -6.16
N VAL A 81 19.58 14.64 -6.93
CA VAL A 81 20.86 14.09 -7.39
C VAL A 81 21.60 15.08 -8.30
N GLU A 82 20.91 15.74 -9.22
CA GLU A 82 21.50 16.75 -10.12
C GLU A 82 22.09 17.95 -9.36
N ASN A 83 21.62 18.21 -8.13
CA ASN A 83 22.08 19.31 -7.28
C ASN A 83 22.96 18.84 -6.12
N GLY A 84 23.64 17.70 -6.25
CA GLY A 84 24.55 17.19 -5.22
C GLY A 84 23.84 16.53 -4.04
N SER A 85 22.71 15.86 -4.31
CA SER A 85 21.90 15.14 -3.33
C SER A 85 21.35 16.03 -2.21
N ILE A 86 21.04 17.30 -2.54
CA ILE A 86 20.42 18.22 -1.59
C ILE A 86 18.96 17.81 -1.31
N PRO A 87 18.42 18.13 -0.13
CA PRO A 87 16.99 17.98 0.14
C PRO A 87 16.14 18.82 -0.81
N VAL A 88 15.08 18.22 -1.36
CA VAL A 88 14.08 18.88 -2.21
C VAL A 88 12.72 18.78 -1.54
N LYS A 89 11.96 19.88 -1.51
CA LYS A 89 10.64 19.92 -0.86
C LYS A 89 9.59 19.18 -1.70
N ILE A 90 8.83 18.29 -1.08
CA ILE A 90 7.67 17.64 -1.69
C ILE A 90 6.49 18.64 -1.69
N PRO A 91 5.81 18.84 -2.83
CA PRO A 91 4.60 19.67 -2.89
C PRO A 91 3.47 19.10 -2.05
N ASP A 92 2.74 19.96 -1.34
CA ASP A 92 1.48 19.56 -0.72
C ASP A 92 0.35 19.60 -1.77
N PHE A 93 0.12 18.45 -2.40
CA PHE A 93 -0.92 18.28 -3.41
C PHE A 93 -2.34 18.45 -2.86
N THR A 94 -2.51 18.32 -1.54
CA THR A 94 -3.80 18.48 -0.85
C THR A 94 -4.14 19.92 -0.50
N ARG A 95 -3.18 20.86 -0.62
CA ARG A 95 -3.32 22.27 -0.24
C ARG A 95 -3.74 22.46 1.22
N GLY A 96 -3.08 21.75 2.13
CA GLY A 96 -3.31 21.78 3.57
C GLY A 96 -4.43 20.86 4.05
N ALA A 97 -5.04 20.08 3.16
CA ALA A 97 -6.16 19.19 3.49
C ALA A 97 -5.74 17.79 3.95
N TRP A 98 -4.45 17.44 3.90
CA TRP A 98 -3.92 16.12 4.26
C TRP A 98 -4.32 15.64 5.66
N ASN A 99 -4.56 16.56 6.60
CA ASN A 99 -4.88 16.23 7.99
C ASN A 99 -6.38 15.98 8.27
N LYS A 100 -7.23 16.05 7.24
CA LYS A 100 -8.68 15.81 7.34
C LYS A 100 -9.00 14.34 7.58
N ILE A 101 -8.20 13.43 7.01
CA ILE A 101 -8.32 11.99 7.17
C ILE A 101 -7.23 11.53 8.15
N LYS A 102 -7.57 10.66 9.11
CA LYS A 102 -6.62 10.20 10.15
C LYS A 102 -5.91 8.89 9.80
N GLY A 103 -6.39 8.18 8.78
CA GLY A 103 -5.81 6.94 8.29
C GLY A 103 -6.64 6.36 7.16
N VAL A 104 -6.07 5.38 6.45
CA VAL A 104 -6.78 4.63 5.42
C VAL A 104 -7.93 3.83 6.04
N THR A 105 -9.09 3.84 5.39
CA THR A 105 -10.25 3.03 5.79
C THR A 105 -10.67 2.18 4.61
N TYR A 106 -10.59 0.87 4.76
CA TYR A 106 -11.06 -0.07 3.74
C TYR A 106 -12.56 -0.29 3.85
N TYR A 107 -13.33 0.54 3.15
CA TYR A 107 -14.79 0.47 3.20
C TYR A 107 -15.31 -0.86 2.63
N LYS A 108 -16.25 -1.45 3.37
CA LYS A 108 -17.07 -2.60 2.99
C LYS A 108 -18.54 -2.21 3.17
N LYS A 109 -19.40 -2.64 2.25
CA LYS A 109 -20.85 -2.45 2.31
C LYS A 109 -21.51 -3.50 3.20
#